data_AF-A0A955JS51-F1
#
_entry.id   AF-A0A955JS51-F1
#
_cell.length_a   1.000
_cell.length_b   1.000
_cell.length_c   1.000
_cell.angle_alpha   90.00
_cell.angle_beta   90.00
_cell.angle_gamma   90.00
#
_symmetry.space_group_name_H-M   'P 1'
#
loop_
_entity.id
_entity.type
_entity.pdbx_description
1 polymer ?
#
loop_
_entity_poly.entity_id
_entity_poly.type
_entity_poly.pdbx_seq_one_letter_code
_entity_poly.pdbx_strand_id
1 'polypeptide(L)' 'MNGKISDESPIGQALMGKKLGDEVEIKTPTETATYKIAKIS' A
#
# COMPACT_ATOMS: atom_id res chain seq x y z
N MET A 1 7.41 -14.65 -9.00
CA MET A 1 8.13 -13.78 -8.05
C MET A 1 7.12 -13.27 -7.05
N ASN A 2 7.15 -13.74 -5.81
CA ASN A 2 6.25 -13.25 -4.76
C ASN A 2 6.86 -11.98 -4.18
N GLY A 3 6.44 -10.82 -4.69
CA GLY A 3 6.72 -9.52 -4.08
C GLY A 3 5.99 -9.45 -2.75
N LYS A 4 6.61 -9.98 -1.69
CA LYS A 4 6.10 -9.90 -0.32
C LYS A 4 6.46 -8.53 0.22
N ILE A 5 5.46 -7.81 0.69
CA ILE A 5 5.64 -6.54 1.38
C ILE A 5 5.67 -6.86 2.87
N SER A 6 6.68 -6.38 3.60
CA SER A 6 6.74 -6.53 5.05
C SER A 6 5.64 -5.71 5.71
N ASP A 7 4.98 -6.28 6.70
CA ASP A 7 3.94 -5.63 7.49
C ASP A 7 4.43 -4.39 8.24
N GLU A 8 5.70 -4.33 8.61
CA GLU A 8 6.33 -3.19 9.29
C GLU A 8 6.69 -2.02 8.36
N SER A 9 6.63 -2.22 7.04
CA SER A 9 6.92 -1.13 6.10
C SER A 9 5.78 -0.11 6.07
N PRO A 10 6.06 1.19 5.83
CA PRO A 10 5.02 2.22 5.72
C PRO A 10 3.96 1.88 4.67
N ILE A 11 4.38 1.19 3.59
CA ILE A 11 3.47 0.68 2.55
C ILE A 11 2.61 -0.48 3.07
N GLY A 12 3.20 -1.43 3.81
CA GLY A 12 2.48 -2.56 4.39
C GLY A 12 1.41 -2.10 5.39
N GLN A 13 1.78 -1.19 6.30
CA GLN A 13 0.85 -0.57 7.25
C GLN A 13 -0.26 0.23 6.55
N ALA A 14 0.07 0.99 5.50
CA ALA A 14 -0.92 1.76 4.76
C ALA A 14 -1.92 0.89 3.97
N LEU A 15 -1.49 -0.29 3.52
CA LEU A 15 -2.32 -1.27 2.83
C LEU A 15 -3.07 -2.22 3.79
N MET A 16 -2.58 -2.38 5.03
CA MET A 16 -3.22 -3.24 6.02
C MET A 16 -4.63 -2.76 6.37
N GLY A 17 -5.58 -3.69 6.36
CA GLY A 17 -7.00 -3.41 6.70
C GLY A 17 -7.80 -2.72 5.59
N LYS A 18 -7.17 -2.37 4.48
CA LYS A 18 -7.82 -1.75 3.31
C LYS A 18 -8.50 -2.79 2.42
N LYS A 19 -9.47 -2.35 1.61
CA LYS A 19 -10.31 -3.21 0.77
C LYS A 19 -10.02 -3.03 -0.71
N LEU A 20 -10.52 -3.95 -1.54
CA LEU A 20 -10.40 -3.83 -2.99
C LEU A 20 -11.04 -2.51 -3.46
N GLY A 21 -10.31 -1.71 -4.22
CA GLY A 21 -10.75 -0.41 -4.70
C GLY A 21 -10.51 0.77 -3.74
N ASP A 22 -9.99 0.53 -2.53
CA ASP A 22 -9.58 1.61 -1.62
C ASP A 22 -8.35 2.35 -2.17
N GLU A 23 -8.26 3.64 -1.86
CA GLU A 23 -7.11 4.48 -2.20
C GLU A 23 -6.29 4.76 -0.94
N VAL A 24 -4.98 4.59 -1.06
CA VAL A 24 -4.00 4.81 0.01
C VAL A 24 -3.03 5.89 -0.44
N GLU A 25 -2.87 6.91 0.39
CA GLU A 25 -1.87 7.96 0.19
C GLU A 25 -0.57 7.53 0.88
N ILE A 26 0.46 7.23 0.08
CA ILE A 26 1.78 6.88 0.58
C ILE A 26 2.64 8.14 0.56
N LYS A 27 2.98 8.63 1.75
CA LYS A 27 3.96 9.71 1.92
C LYS A 27 5.35 9.12 2.01
N THR A 28 6.17 9.41 1.01
CA THR A 28 7.62 9.21 1.07
C THR A 28 8.28 10.56 1.38
N PRO A 29 9.53 10.57 1.87
CA PRO A 29 10.25 11.82 2.16
C PRO A 29 10.39 12.74 0.94
N THR A 30 10.36 12.16 -0.26
CA THR A 30 10.57 12.87 -1.52
C THR A 30 9.26 13.25 -2.21
N GLU A 31 8.22 12.42 -2.09
CA GLU A 31 6.95 12.64 -2.78
C GLU A 31 5.77 11.95 -2.09
N THR A 32 4.58 12.51 -2.28
CA THR A 32 3.32 11.90 -1.86
C THR A 32 2.65 11.28 -3.09
N ALA A 33 2.41 9.97 -3.06
CA ALA A 33 1.79 9.25 -4.17
C ALA A 33 0.55 8.49 -3.69
N THR A 34 -0.54 8.60 -4.46
CA THR A 34 -1.80 7.90 -4.18
C THR A 34 -1.86 6.61 -4.98
N TYR A 35 -2.11 5.50 -4.29
CA TYR A 35 -2.20 4.17 -4.88
C TYR A 35 -3.59 3.59 -4.63
N LYS A 36 -4.14 2.92 -5.65
CA LYS A 36 -5.41 2.21 -5.55
C LYS A 36 -5.20 0.71 -5.46
N ILE A 37 -5.92 0.04 -4.59
CA ILE A 37 -5.87 -1.42 -4.46
C ILE A 37 -6.61 -2.04 -5.64
N ALA A 38 -5.84 -2.45 -6.65
CA ALA A 38 -6.36 -3.06 -7.86
C ALA A 38 -6.79 -4.52 -7.65
N LYS A 39 -6.08 -5.26 -6.77
CA LYS A 39 -6.32 -6.69 -6.53
C LYS A 39 -5.87 -7.12 -5.14
N ILE A 40 -6.64 -7.99 -4.51
CA ILE A 40 -6.28 -8.74 -3.29
C ILE A 40 -6.39 -10.22 -3.65
N SER A 41 -5.35 -11.02 -3.41
CA SER A 41 -5.28 -12.45 -3.75
C SER A 41 -4.42 -13.21 -2.76
#